data_AF-A0A4Z0F5G0-F1
#
_entry.id   AF-A0A4Z0F5G0-F1
#
_cell.length_a   1.000
_cell.length_b   1.000
_cell.length_c   1.000
_cell.angle_alpha   90.00
_cell.angle_beta   90.00
_cell.angle_gamma   90.00
#
_symmetry.space_group_name_H-M   'P 1'
#
loop_
_entity.id
_entity.type
_entity.pdbx_description
1 polymer ?
#
loop_
_entity_poly.entity_id
_entity_poly.type
_entity_poly.pdbx_seq_one_letter_code
_entity_poly.pdbx_strand_id
1 'polypeptide(L)'
;MDDTQENEEVLSQYIKYGEALKELKEDPNFKLLITEGYIENNSKSSIDMLSIPQVIESGERPQIIERLIAVSHLTNYLKYVADSYEYAISPKEGSEDE
;
A
#
# COMPACT_ATOMS: atom_id res chain seq x y z
N MET A 1 26.07 -6.98 16.28
CA MET A 1 25.32 -7.95 15.45
C MET A 1 25.97 -7.92 14.09
N ASP A 2 26.09 -9.07 13.43
CA ASP A 2 26.69 -9.19 12.11
C ASP A 2 25.70 -8.60 11.09
N ASP A 3 26.12 -7.61 10.30
CA ASP A 3 25.30 -6.91 9.30
C ASP A 3 24.70 -7.89 8.27
N THR A 4 25.33 -9.05 8.09
CA THR A 4 24.85 -10.12 7.20
C THR A 4 23.57 -10.77 7.73
N GLN A 5 23.48 -10.99 9.04
CA GLN A 5 22.35 -11.67 9.68
C GLN A 5 21.12 -10.76 9.76
N GLU A 6 21.33 -9.45 10.00
CA GLU A 6 20.26 -8.44 9.97
C GLU A 6 19.60 -8.33 8.59
N ASN A 7 20.41 -8.42 7.53
CA ASN A 7 19.92 -8.33 6.15
C ASN A 7 19.08 -9.56 5.74
N GLU A 8 19.45 -10.76 6.18
CA GLU A 8 18.67 -11.98 5.92
C GLU A 8 17.32 -11.98 6.64
N GLU A 9 17.27 -11.49 7.89
CA GLU A 9 16.02 -11.37 8.65
C GLU A 9 15.05 -10.38 7.99
N VAL A 10 15.57 -9.24 7.51
CA VAL A 10 14.79 -8.23 6.79
C VAL A 10 14.22 -8.78 5.47
N LEU A 11 15.03 -9.50 4.68
CA LEU A 11 14.57 -10.14 3.44
C LEU A 11 13.49 -11.20 3.70
N SER A 12 13.69 -12.05 4.72
CA SER A 12 12.70 -13.04 5.15
C SER A 12 11.37 -12.38 5.53
N GLN A 13 11.42 -11.22 6.18
CA GLN A 13 10.23 -10.47 6.56
C GLN A 13 9.45 -9.93 5.35
N TYR A 14 10.14 -9.41 4.33
CA TYR A 14 9.48 -8.95 3.09
C TYR A 14 8.85 -10.09 2.29
N ILE A 15 9.47 -11.27 2.29
CA ILE A 15 8.89 -12.47 1.68
C ILE A 15 7.54 -12.79 2.34
N LYS A 16 7.49 -12.88 3.67
CA LYS A 16 6.25 -13.17 4.41
C LYS A 16 5.15 -12.14 4.14
N TYR A 17 5.49 -10.86 4.14
CA TYR A 17 4.52 -9.81 3.85
C TYR A 17 4.02 -9.84 2.41
N GLY A 18 4.89 -10.12 1.46
CA GLY A 18 4.53 -10.24 0.06
C GLY A 18 3.63 -11.44 -0.23
N GLU A 19 3.92 -12.60 0.37
CA GLU A 19 3.07 -13.79 0.28
C GLU A 19 1.68 -13.53 0.84
N ALA A 20 1.59 -12.95 2.05
CA ALA A 20 0.30 -12.59 2.64
C ALA A 20 -0.47 -11.57 1.78
N LEU A 21 0.22 -10.57 1.22
CA LEU A 21 -0.42 -9.60 0.32
C LEU A 21 -0.91 -10.25 -0.97
N LYS A 22 -0.17 -11.23 -1.51
CA LYS A 22 -0.57 -11.98 -2.70
C LYS A 22 -1.84 -12.80 -2.44
N GLU A 23 -1.91 -13.50 -1.31
CA GLU A 23 -3.10 -14.25 -0.89
C GLU A 23 -4.31 -13.31 -0.72
N LEU A 24 -4.13 -12.18 -0.04
CA LEU A 24 -5.19 -11.17 0.10
C LEU A 24 -5.68 -10.64 -1.24
N LYS A 25 -4.77 -10.42 -2.20
CA LYS A 25 -5.12 -10.01 -3.56
C LYS A 25 -5.83 -11.10 -4.37
N GLU A 26 -5.86 -12.35 -3.92
CA GLU A 26 -6.64 -13.41 -4.55
C GLU A 26 -8.03 -13.55 -3.89
N ASP A 27 -8.18 -13.13 -2.64
CA ASP A 27 -9.46 -13.15 -1.90
C ASP A 27 -10.49 -12.14 -2.51
N PRO A 28 -11.65 -12.62 -2.99
CA PRO A 28 -12.68 -11.75 -3.56
C PRO A 28 -13.31 -10.80 -2.54
N ASN A 29 -13.39 -11.16 -1.26
CA ASN A 29 -13.93 -10.29 -0.21
C ASN A 29 -12.97 -9.13 0.09
N PHE A 30 -11.66 -9.40 0.05
CA PHE A 30 -10.65 -8.36 0.21
C PHE A 30 -10.73 -7.36 -0.95
N LYS A 31 -10.83 -7.85 -2.20
CA LYS A 31 -11.03 -6.98 -3.38
C LYS A 31 -12.27 -6.12 -3.22
N LEU A 32 -13.41 -6.71 -2.90
CA LEU A 32 -14.69 -6.01 -2.81
C LEU A 32 -14.68 -4.93 -1.71
N LEU A 33 -14.26 -5.27 -0.49
CA LEU A 33 -14.36 -4.36 0.65
C LEU A 33 -13.22 -3.34 0.70
N ILE A 34 -11.99 -3.79 0.43
CA ILE A 34 -10.80 -2.96 0.64
C ILE A 34 -10.38 -2.27 -0.65
N THR A 35 -10.14 -3.01 -1.74
CA THR A 35 -9.66 -2.41 -2.99
C THR A 35 -10.74 -1.59 -3.67
N GLU A 36 -11.89 -2.19 -3.98
CA GLU A 36 -12.98 -1.53 -4.69
C GLU A 36 -13.75 -0.59 -3.76
N GLY A 37 -14.17 -1.06 -2.58
CA GLY A 37 -14.94 -0.28 -1.63
C GLY A 37 -14.16 0.89 -1.01
N TYR A 38 -13.15 0.56 -0.20
CA TYR A 38 -12.46 1.55 0.64
C TYR A 38 -11.40 2.37 -0.11
N ILE A 39 -10.64 1.77 -1.02
CA ILE A 39 -9.59 2.48 -1.76
C ILE A 39 -10.18 3.20 -2.95
N GLU A 40 -10.84 2.50 -3.88
CA GLU A 40 -11.30 3.13 -5.13
C GLU A 40 -12.56 3.98 -4.97
N ASN A 41 -13.66 3.39 -4.54
CA ASN A 41 -14.96 4.06 -4.52
C ASN A 41 -15.00 5.18 -3.50
N ASN A 42 -14.54 4.92 -2.28
CA ASN A 42 -14.50 5.94 -1.23
C ASN A 42 -13.54 7.09 -1.57
N SER A 43 -12.41 6.85 -2.26
CA SER A 43 -11.54 7.95 -2.72
C SER A 43 -12.22 8.79 -3.79
N LYS A 44 -12.87 8.17 -4.78
CA LYS A 44 -13.64 8.88 -5.82
C LYS A 44 -14.73 9.75 -5.20
N SER A 45 -15.56 9.17 -4.33
CA SER A 45 -16.61 9.91 -3.63
C SER A 45 -16.06 11.05 -2.77
N SER A 46 -14.94 10.83 -2.07
CA SER A 46 -14.29 11.87 -1.26
C SER A 46 -13.75 13.01 -2.13
N ILE A 47 -13.19 12.73 -3.30
CA ILE A 47 -12.76 13.76 -4.26
C ILE A 47 -13.96 14.55 -4.77
N ASP A 48 -15.05 13.88 -5.12
CA ASP A 48 -16.29 14.55 -5.58
C ASP A 48 -16.83 15.49 -4.49
N MET A 49 -16.80 15.06 -3.22
CA MET A 49 -17.24 15.88 -2.08
C MET A 49 -16.46 17.19 -1.93
N LEU A 50 -15.18 17.24 -2.32
CA LEU A 50 -14.37 18.47 -2.22
C LEU A 50 -14.91 19.61 -3.10
N SER A 51 -15.70 19.28 -4.12
CA SER A 51 -16.31 20.24 -5.04
C SER A 51 -17.70 20.73 -4.63
N ILE A 52 -18.32 20.09 -3.63
CA ILE A 52 -19.70 20.38 -3.22
C ILE A 52 -19.73 21.73 -2.48
N PRO A 53 -20.54 22.71 -2.91
CA PRO A 53 -20.62 24.04 -2.28
C PRO A 53 -20.87 23.99 -0.77
N GLN A 54 -21.77 23.11 -0.33
CA GLN A 54 -22.09 22.94 1.10
C GLN A 54 -20.87 22.49 1.92
N VAL A 55 -20.01 21.63 1.36
CA VAL A 55 -18.77 21.15 2.00
C VAL A 55 -17.72 22.27 2.06
N ILE A 56 -17.70 23.14 1.06
CA ILE A 56 -16.83 24.32 1.03
C ILE A 56 -17.28 25.33 2.08
N GLU A 57 -18.58 25.61 2.14
CA GLU A 57 -19.20 26.56 3.07
C GLU A 57 -19.15 26.08 4.52
N SER A 58 -19.30 24.76 4.77
CA SER A 58 -19.18 24.16 6.10
C SER A 58 -17.73 24.07 6.59
N GLY A 59 -16.75 24.23 5.71
CA GLY A 59 -15.33 24.16 6.04
C GLY A 59 -14.80 22.74 6.26
N GLU A 60 -15.48 21.70 5.77
CA GLU A 60 -15.16 20.28 6.01
C GLU A 60 -14.09 19.69 5.07
N ARG A 61 -13.62 20.47 4.09
CA ARG A 61 -12.58 20.02 3.14
C ARG A 61 -11.30 19.49 3.81
N PRO A 62 -10.75 20.09 4.87
CA PRO A 62 -9.54 19.58 5.51
C PRO A 62 -9.69 18.12 5.97
N GLN A 63 -10.81 17.77 6.60
CA GLN A 63 -11.06 16.42 7.09
C GLN A 63 -11.20 15.41 5.94
N ILE A 64 -11.80 15.82 4.82
CA ILE A 64 -11.91 14.98 3.61
C ILE A 64 -10.52 14.76 2.99
N ILE A 65 -9.68 15.80 2.95
CA ILE A 65 -8.29 15.71 2.46
C ILE A 65 -7.46 14.79 3.35
N GLU A 66 -7.57 14.89 4.68
CA GLU A 66 -6.88 14.00 5.62
C GLU A 66 -7.24 12.53 5.38
N ARG A 67 -8.52 12.24 5.13
CA ARG A 67 -8.96 10.87 4.78
C ARG A 67 -8.34 10.40 3.47
N LEU A 68 -8.32 11.24 2.45
CA LEU A 68 -7.68 10.93 1.16
C LEU A 68 -6.18 10.67 1.31
N ILE A 69 -5.49 11.44 2.16
CA ILE A 69 -4.08 11.23 2.50
C ILE A 69 -3.90 9.86 3.18
N ALA A 70 -4.77 9.49 4.12
CA ALA A 70 -4.70 8.19 4.77
C ALA A 70 -4.88 7.03 3.78
N VAL A 71 -5.83 7.14 2.83
CA VAL A 71 -6.00 6.13 1.77
C VAL A 71 -4.76 6.05 0.86
N SER A 72 -4.17 7.20 0.53
CA SER A 72 -2.91 7.27 -0.23
C SER A 72 -1.76 6.57 0.49
N HIS A 73 -1.59 6.80 1.80
CA HIS A 73 -0.57 6.12 2.59
C HIS A 73 -0.75 4.60 2.61
N LEU A 74 -1.99 4.11 2.80
CA LEU A 74 -2.26 2.68 2.74
C LEU A 74 -1.90 2.11 1.36
N THR A 75 -2.33 2.79 0.29
CA THR A 75 -2.05 2.35 -1.09
C THR A 75 -0.54 2.28 -1.35
N ASN A 76 0.21 3.29 -0.91
CA ASN A 76 1.67 3.33 -1.03
C ASN A 76 2.34 2.22 -0.22
N TYR A 77 1.84 1.91 0.98
CA TYR A 77 2.36 0.82 1.78
C TYR A 77 2.15 -0.55 1.11
N LEU A 78 0.95 -0.81 0.57
CA LEU A 78 0.67 -2.05 -0.17
C LEU A 78 1.57 -2.18 -1.40
N LYS A 79 1.84 -1.07 -2.10
CA LYS A 79 2.79 -1.03 -3.20
C LYS A 79 4.21 -1.33 -2.74
N TYR A 80 4.67 -0.67 -1.67
CA TYR A 80 5.99 -0.88 -1.11
C TYR A 80 6.23 -2.34 -0.71
N VAL A 81 5.23 -3.00 -0.11
CA VAL A 81 5.32 -4.43 0.21
C VAL A 81 5.45 -5.28 -1.05
N ALA A 82 4.68 -4.99 -2.10
CA ALA A 82 4.77 -5.72 -3.37
C ALA A 82 6.14 -5.54 -4.04
N ASP A 83 6.63 -4.30 -4.14
CA ASP A 83 7.93 -3.98 -4.73
C ASP A 83 9.08 -4.62 -3.92
N SER A 84 8.99 -4.58 -2.58
CA SER A 84 9.99 -5.20 -1.68
C SER A 84 9.99 -6.72 -1.76
N TYR A 85 8.81 -7.33 -1.96
CA TYR A 85 8.69 -8.77 -2.20
C TYR A 85 9.37 -9.18 -3.50
N GLU A 86 9.09 -8.48 -4.60
CA GLU A 86 9.72 -8.73 -5.90
C GLU A 86 11.24 -8.63 -5.81
N TYR A 87 11.75 -7.61 -5.12
CA TYR A 87 13.18 -7.49 -4.84
C TYR A 87 13.73 -8.67 -4.02
N ALA A 88 13.02 -9.09 -2.96
CA ALA A 88 13.48 -10.15 -2.07
C ALA A 88 13.52 -11.54 -2.72
N ILE A 89 12.63 -11.81 -3.69
CA ILE A 89 12.59 -13.10 -4.41
C ILE A 89 13.36 -13.09 -5.73
N SER A 90 13.81 -11.92 -6.20
CA SER A 90 14.54 -11.82 -7.46
C SER A 90 15.89 -12.55 -7.36
N PRO A 91 16.32 -13.26 -8.41
CA PRO A 91 17.66 -13.84 -8.44
C PRO A 91 18.66 -12.71 -8.25
N LYS A 92 19.49 -12.78 -7.21
CA LYS A 92 20.68 -11.93 -7.13
C LYS A 92 21.59 -12.40 -8.26
N GLU A 93 21.53 -11.75 -9.43
CA GLU A 93 22.61 -11.90 -10.40
C GLU A 93 23.91 -11.58 -9.68
N GLY A 94 24.89 -12.46 -9.87
CA GLY A 94 26.16 -12.39 -9.17
C GLY A 94 26.74 -10.98 -9.32
N SER A 95 27.06 -10.35 -8.20
CA SER A 95 28.25 -9.51 -8.15
C SER A 95 29.42 -10.43 -8.49
N GLU A 96 29.65 -10.66 -9.78
CA GLU A 96 30.97 -11.03 -10.26
C GLU A 96 31.92 -9.91 -9.84
N ASP A 97 32.98 -10.35 -9.18
CA ASP A 97 34.12 -9.53 -8.81
C ASP A 97 34.59 -8.68 -10.01
N GLU A 98 34.61 -7.36 -9.86
CA GLU A 98 35.59 -6.47 -10.50
C GLU A 98 36.03 -5.36 -9.55
#